data_AF-A0A0R1NXE8-F1
#
_entry.id   AF-A0A0R1NXE8-F1
#
_cell.length_a   1.000
_cell.length_b   1.000
_cell.length_c   1.000
_cell.angle_alpha   90.00
_cell.angle_beta   90.00
_cell.angle_gamma   90.00
#
_symmetry.space_group_name_H-M   'P 1'
#
loop_
_entity.id
_entity.type
_entity.pdbx_description
1 polymer ?
#
loop_
_entity_poly.entity_id
_entity_poly.type
_entity_poly.pdbx_seq_one_letter_code
_entity_poly.pdbx_strand_id
1 'polypeptide(L)'
;MRIGKLLRESRLAAGLTQTEMVAGVVSESFYSKVERGIHSIDADTLIEILKANHINPVQFFSKTLDGPIQESPHKKSLQDASFMANKIANSANKRDLEKLGQLKKEIDQAEEQGKPYYIWIPYILELMTAWITHSTDDISEPVKKKIQHLSKGNNWGFLNYEYLGMAFIALTPEQVLNFSHTAYQSYVKNSENILSYTNTVGIANLVIDFLMYAYIHNFNKELCAETFAFFDKNIPYEASFYQHRVIVRLYKTLFDNDTEKVDFYTRLLEEDNFTFCLENVPVAKKDGSHAH
;
A
#
# COMPACT_ATOMS: atom_id res chain seq x y z
N MET A 1 -8.01 -7.74 -30.72
CA MET A 1 -7.93 -7.02 -29.42
C MET A 1 -9.32 -6.67 -28.90
N ARG A 2 -9.61 -6.85 -27.60
CA ARG A 2 -10.92 -6.52 -26.99
C ARG A 2 -11.27 -5.02 -27.04
N ILE A 3 -10.26 -4.15 -27.11
CA ILE A 3 -10.39 -2.69 -27.06
C ILE A 3 -11.16 -2.11 -28.26
N GLY A 4 -10.87 -2.55 -29.49
CA GLY A 4 -11.59 -2.06 -30.68
C GLY A 4 -13.09 -2.38 -30.64
N LYS A 5 -13.45 -3.59 -30.18
CA LYS A 5 -14.84 -3.98 -29.98
C LYS A 5 -15.51 -3.14 -28.88
N LEU A 6 -14.82 -2.93 -27.76
CA LEU A 6 -15.34 -2.13 -26.65
C LEU A 6 -15.51 -0.65 -27.01
N LEU A 7 -14.61 -0.10 -27.82
CA LEU A 7 -14.73 1.24 -28.41
C LEU A 7 -16.00 1.36 -29.25
N ARG A 8 -16.27 0.37 -30.11
CA ARG A 8 -17.50 0.30 -30.90
C ARG A 8 -18.75 0.22 -30.03
N GLU A 9 -18.75 -0.64 -29.02
CA GLU A 9 -19.87 -0.77 -28.09
C GLU A 9 -20.12 0.53 -27.31
N SER A 10 -19.05 1.18 -26.83
CA SER A 10 -19.15 2.45 -26.09
C SER A 10 -19.64 3.60 -26.97
N ARG A 11 -19.13 3.68 -28.20
CA ARG A 11 -19.56 4.66 -29.21
C ARG A 11 -21.05 4.52 -29.54
N LEU A 12 -21.49 3.28 -29.81
CA LEU A 12 -22.90 3.01 -30.14
C LEU A 12 -23.83 3.29 -28.95
N ALA A 13 -23.41 2.96 -27.73
CA ALA A 13 -24.17 3.28 -26.51
C ALA A 13 -24.30 4.80 -26.28
N ALA A 14 -23.30 5.58 -26.70
CA ALA A 14 -23.33 7.04 -26.68
C ALA A 14 -24.10 7.67 -27.87
N GLY A 15 -24.59 6.86 -28.82
CA GLY A 15 -25.31 7.35 -30.01
C GLY A 15 -24.42 8.06 -31.04
N LEU A 16 -23.10 7.84 -31.00
CA LEU A 16 -22.13 8.58 -31.82
C LEU A 16 -21.79 7.84 -33.13
N THR A 17 -21.57 8.60 -34.18
CA THR A 17 -20.88 8.14 -35.40
C THR A 17 -19.39 7.96 -35.14
N GLN A 18 -18.69 7.25 -36.04
CA GLN A 18 -17.23 7.10 -35.94
C GLN A 18 -16.51 8.44 -36.04
N THR A 19 -17.04 9.38 -36.83
CA THR A 19 -16.47 10.75 -36.97
C THR A 19 -16.65 11.57 -35.69
N GLU A 20 -17.83 11.51 -35.07
CA GLU A 20 -18.07 12.21 -33.80
C GLU A 20 -17.22 11.61 -32.68
N MET A 21 -17.13 10.28 -32.60
CA MET A 21 -16.33 9.60 -31.59
C MET A 21 -14.84 9.95 -31.69
N VAL A 22 -14.25 10.07 -32.88
CA VAL A 22 -12.83 10.42 -32.96
C VAL A 22 -12.56 11.87 -32.61
N ALA A 23 -13.57 12.76 -32.65
CA ALA A 23 -13.46 14.17 -32.29
C ALA A 23 -12.23 14.89 -32.89
N GLY A 24 -11.79 14.49 -34.09
CA GLY A 24 -10.61 15.04 -34.76
C GLY A 24 -9.25 14.54 -34.24
N VAL A 25 -9.20 13.67 -33.23
CA VAL A 25 -7.95 13.08 -32.70
C VAL A 25 -7.26 12.20 -33.75
N VAL A 26 -8.05 11.41 -34.49
CA VAL A 26 -7.59 10.57 -35.60
C VAL A 26 -8.58 10.62 -36.76
N SER A 27 -8.19 10.11 -37.93
CA SER A 27 -9.12 9.97 -39.05
C SER A 27 -10.18 8.91 -38.76
N GLU A 28 -11.41 9.14 -39.26
CA GLU A 28 -12.51 8.16 -39.20
C GLU A 28 -12.07 6.81 -39.79
N SER A 29 -11.36 6.83 -40.93
CA SER A 29 -10.92 5.59 -41.59
C SER A 29 -9.91 4.79 -40.75
N PHE A 30 -9.03 5.46 -39.99
CA PHE A 30 -8.14 4.81 -39.03
C PHE A 30 -8.95 4.19 -37.88
N TYR A 31 -9.83 4.97 -37.28
CA TYR A 31 -10.66 4.51 -36.16
C TYR A 31 -11.61 3.37 -36.55
N SER A 32 -12.19 3.39 -37.75
CA SER A 32 -12.98 2.29 -38.32
C SER A 32 -12.17 0.99 -38.45
N LYS A 33 -10.87 1.07 -38.72
CA LYS A 33 -9.98 -0.08 -38.71
C LYS A 33 -9.64 -0.55 -37.29
N VAL A 34 -9.53 0.37 -36.33
CA VAL A 34 -9.37 0.05 -34.90
C VAL A 34 -10.59 -0.70 -34.36
N GLU A 35 -11.81 -0.21 -34.63
CA GLU A 35 -13.06 -0.88 -34.20
C GLU A 35 -13.20 -2.30 -34.77
N ARG A 36 -12.67 -2.53 -35.98
CA ARG A 36 -12.62 -3.86 -36.62
C ARG A 36 -11.46 -4.73 -36.15
N GLY A 37 -10.59 -4.22 -35.29
CA GLY A 37 -9.41 -4.95 -34.80
C GLY A 37 -8.31 -5.15 -35.85
N ILE A 38 -8.34 -4.37 -36.94
CA ILE A 38 -7.33 -4.41 -38.02
C ILE A 38 -6.10 -3.60 -37.61
N HIS A 39 -6.29 -2.47 -36.92
CA HIS A 39 -5.22 -1.65 -36.39
C HIS A 39 -5.28 -1.62 -34.86
N SER A 40 -4.11 -1.56 -34.24
CA SER A 40 -3.97 -1.18 -32.84
C SER A 40 -4.08 0.34 -32.71
N ILE A 41 -4.51 0.78 -31.53
CA ILE A 41 -4.49 2.18 -31.12
C ILE A 41 -3.54 2.29 -29.92
N ASP A 42 -2.69 3.30 -29.90
CA ASP A 42 -1.85 3.60 -28.75
C ASP A 42 -2.69 4.15 -27.58
N ALA A 43 -2.11 4.08 -26.38
CA ALA A 43 -2.83 4.41 -25.15
C ALA A 43 -3.17 5.90 -25.06
N ASP A 44 -2.27 6.78 -25.48
CA ASP A 44 -2.47 8.24 -25.39
C ASP A 44 -3.60 8.67 -26.31
N THR A 45 -3.57 8.25 -27.58
CA THR A 45 -4.64 8.50 -28.56
C THR A 45 -5.99 7.95 -28.07
N LEU A 46 -6.00 6.74 -27.50
CA LEU A 46 -7.22 6.18 -26.92
C LEU A 46 -7.76 7.03 -25.76
N ILE A 47 -6.90 7.47 -24.84
CA ILE A 47 -7.29 8.31 -23.70
C ILE A 47 -7.81 9.66 -24.19
N GLU A 48 -7.20 10.26 -25.20
CA GLU A 48 -7.65 11.51 -25.81
C GLU A 48 -9.04 11.37 -26.43
N ILE A 49 -9.29 10.32 -27.22
CA ILE A 49 -10.61 10.00 -27.78
C ILE A 49 -11.66 9.85 -26.67
N LEU A 50 -11.35 9.11 -25.60
CA LEU A 50 -12.28 8.89 -24.49
C LEU A 50 -12.60 10.22 -23.77
N LYS A 51 -11.58 11.03 -23.47
CA LYS A 51 -11.73 12.34 -22.82
C LYS A 51 -12.54 13.33 -23.67
N ALA A 52 -12.28 13.37 -24.98
CA ALA A 52 -12.99 14.25 -25.92
C ALA A 52 -14.50 14.00 -25.95
N ASN A 53 -14.92 12.76 -25.65
CA ASN A 53 -16.33 12.37 -25.61
C ASN A 53 -16.88 12.21 -24.18
N HIS A 54 -16.17 12.74 -23.17
CA HIS A 54 -16.54 12.64 -21.75
C HIS A 54 -16.73 11.19 -21.25
N ILE A 55 -16.08 10.22 -21.88
CA ILE A 55 -16.05 8.83 -21.44
C ILE A 55 -14.93 8.69 -20.42
N ASN A 56 -15.28 8.32 -19.19
CA ASN A 56 -14.29 8.13 -18.13
C ASN A 56 -13.31 6.98 -18.48
N PRO A 57 -12.00 7.24 -18.67
CA PRO A 57 -11.06 6.20 -19.06
C PRO A 57 -10.95 5.05 -18.05
N VAL A 58 -11.08 5.33 -16.75
CA VAL A 58 -11.04 4.30 -15.69
C VAL A 58 -12.21 3.33 -15.86
N GLN A 59 -13.42 3.85 -16.06
CA GLN A 59 -14.61 3.01 -16.30
C GLN A 59 -14.56 2.30 -17.66
N PHE A 60 -13.95 2.91 -18.67
CA PHE A 60 -13.75 2.26 -19.97
C PHE A 60 -12.82 1.05 -19.82
N PHE A 61 -11.64 1.23 -19.21
CA PHE A 61 -10.70 0.14 -19.03
C PHE A 61 -11.21 -0.92 -18.04
N SER A 62 -12.03 -0.57 -17.05
CA SER A 62 -12.66 -1.58 -16.19
C SER A 62 -13.49 -2.58 -16.99
N LYS A 63 -14.18 -2.14 -18.07
CA LYS A 63 -14.91 -3.05 -18.98
C LYS A 63 -14.01 -4.00 -19.77
N THR A 64 -12.73 -3.68 -19.96
CA THR A 64 -11.77 -4.63 -20.56
C THR A 64 -11.41 -5.76 -19.58
N LEU A 65 -11.50 -5.46 -18.28
CA LEU A 65 -11.32 -6.41 -17.18
C LEU A 65 -12.63 -7.14 -16.85
N ASP A 66 -13.78 -6.54 -17.15
CA ASP A 66 -15.12 -7.09 -16.93
C ASP A 66 -15.64 -7.80 -18.20
N GLY A 67 -15.33 -9.10 -18.33
CA GLY A 67 -16.33 -10.03 -18.89
C GLY A 67 -17.59 -10.02 -18.01
N PRO A 68 -18.71 -10.67 -18.41
CA PRO A 68 -19.94 -10.69 -17.60
C PRO A 68 -19.63 -10.98 -16.14
N ILE A 69 -20.30 -10.24 -15.25
CA ILE A 69 -19.98 -9.93 -13.84
C ILE A 69 -19.60 -11.13 -12.95
N GLN A 70 -19.77 -12.37 -13.41
CA GLN A 70 -19.48 -13.58 -12.65
C GLN A 70 -18.20 -14.34 -13.06
N GLU A 71 -17.57 -14.07 -14.20
CA GLU A 71 -16.51 -14.99 -14.71
C GLU A 71 -15.37 -14.32 -15.48
N SER A 72 -14.91 -13.12 -15.10
CA SER A 72 -13.62 -12.64 -15.62
C SER A 72 -12.48 -13.11 -14.72
N PRO A 73 -11.53 -13.94 -15.22
CA PRO A 73 -10.38 -14.39 -14.45
C PRO A 73 -9.56 -13.24 -13.86
N HIS A 74 -9.54 -12.07 -14.53
CA HIS A 74 -8.76 -10.90 -14.11
C HIS A 74 -9.39 -10.06 -13.01
N LYS A 75 -10.73 -9.95 -12.96
CA LYS A 75 -11.41 -9.26 -11.86
C LYS A 75 -11.37 -10.10 -10.58
N LYS A 76 -11.58 -11.41 -10.76
CA LYS A 76 -11.39 -12.40 -9.70
C LYS A 76 -9.96 -12.33 -9.16
N SER A 77 -8.93 -12.28 -10.02
CA SER A 77 -7.53 -12.20 -9.55
C SER A 77 -7.22 -10.93 -8.73
N LEU A 78 -7.73 -9.75 -9.09
CA LEU A 78 -7.51 -8.52 -8.31
C LEU A 78 -8.22 -8.53 -6.95
N GLN A 79 -9.45 -9.05 -6.91
CA GLN A 79 -10.20 -9.22 -5.65
C GLN A 79 -9.57 -10.30 -4.78
N ASP A 80 -9.17 -11.43 -5.36
CA ASP A 80 -8.46 -12.52 -4.69
C ASP A 80 -7.14 -12.03 -4.09
N ALA A 81 -6.40 -11.18 -4.82
CA ALA A 81 -5.16 -10.60 -4.32
C ALA A 81 -5.40 -9.60 -3.17
N SER A 82 -6.39 -8.72 -3.29
CA SER A 82 -6.74 -7.78 -2.21
C SER A 82 -7.20 -8.54 -0.95
N PHE A 83 -7.98 -9.61 -1.14
CA PHE A 83 -8.41 -10.48 -0.05
C PHE A 83 -7.25 -11.25 0.58
N MET A 84 -6.32 -11.76 -0.24
CA MET A 84 -5.11 -12.42 0.24
C MET A 84 -4.23 -11.46 1.05
N ALA A 85 -4.02 -10.23 0.58
CA ALA A 85 -3.28 -9.20 1.30
C ALA A 85 -3.91 -8.89 2.67
N ASN A 86 -5.25 -8.76 2.71
CA ASN A 86 -5.98 -8.56 3.96
C ASN A 86 -5.87 -9.75 4.91
N LYS A 87 -5.89 -10.99 4.41
CA LYS A 87 -5.66 -12.18 5.24
C LYS A 87 -4.25 -12.18 5.84
N ILE A 88 -3.23 -11.85 5.03
CA ILE A 88 -1.85 -11.74 5.49
C ILE A 88 -1.75 -10.68 6.58
N ALA A 89 -2.21 -9.45 6.32
CA ALA A 89 -2.17 -8.35 7.28
C ALA A 89 -2.91 -8.69 8.59
N ASN A 90 -4.12 -9.25 8.51
CA ASN A 90 -4.87 -9.65 9.71
C ASN A 90 -4.19 -10.77 10.49
N SER A 91 -3.58 -11.75 9.81
CA SER A 91 -2.85 -12.83 10.47
C SER A 91 -1.59 -12.30 11.13
N ALA A 92 -0.90 -11.37 10.46
CA ALA A 92 0.28 -10.71 10.97
C ALA A 92 -0.02 -9.86 12.22
N ASN A 93 -1.07 -9.05 12.18
CA ASN A 93 -1.55 -8.26 13.31
C ASN A 93 -1.95 -9.11 14.53
N LYS A 94 -2.30 -10.39 14.29
CA LYS A 94 -2.61 -11.38 15.34
C LYS A 94 -1.43 -12.27 15.70
N ARG A 95 -0.26 -12.07 15.07
CA ARG A 95 0.95 -12.89 15.16
C ARG A 95 0.68 -14.38 14.94
N ASP A 96 -0.29 -14.70 14.09
CA ASP A 96 -0.68 -16.08 13.79
C ASP A 96 0.28 -16.68 12.74
N LEU A 97 1.47 -17.07 13.20
CA LEU A 97 2.52 -17.67 12.37
C LEU A 97 2.07 -18.98 11.72
N GLU A 98 1.20 -19.74 12.39
CA GLU A 98 0.60 -20.94 11.80
C GLU A 98 -0.24 -20.55 10.59
N LYS A 99 -1.09 -19.53 10.72
CA LYS A 99 -1.91 -19.04 9.61
C LYS A 99 -1.08 -18.46 8.49
N LEU A 100 -0.03 -17.70 8.79
CA LEU A 100 0.90 -17.21 7.77
C LEU A 100 1.59 -18.36 7.02
N GLY A 101 1.97 -19.43 7.72
CA GLY A 101 2.49 -20.65 7.11
C GLY A 101 1.47 -21.38 6.22
N GLN A 102 0.19 -21.39 6.60
CA GLN A 102 -0.90 -21.91 5.75
C GLN A 102 -1.09 -21.06 4.48
N LEU A 103 -1.08 -19.72 4.62
CA LEU A 103 -1.19 -18.80 3.48
C LEU A 103 0.01 -18.93 2.54
N LYS A 104 1.22 -19.15 3.06
CA LYS A 104 2.40 -19.46 2.24
C LYS A 104 2.15 -20.69 1.36
N LYS A 105 1.69 -21.79 1.95
CA LYS A 105 1.39 -23.02 1.21
C LYS A 105 0.32 -22.81 0.14
N GLU A 106 -0.70 -22.00 0.43
CA GLU A 106 -1.75 -21.64 -0.55
C GLU A 106 -1.16 -20.88 -1.75
N ILE A 107 -0.26 -19.92 -1.50
CA ILE A 107 0.40 -19.14 -2.54
C ILE A 107 1.33 -20.02 -3.39
N ASP A 108 2.16 -20.83 -2.75
CA ASP A 108 3.11 -21.73 -3.42
C ASP A 108 2.35 -22.75 -4.31
N GLN A 109 1.26 -23.34 -3.81
CA GLN A 109 0.42 -24.26 -4.58
C GLN A 109 -0.25 -23.58 -5.78
N ALA A 110 -0.68 -22.32 -5.63
CA ALA A 110 -1.29 -21.57 -6.74
C ALA A 110 -0.27 -21.31 -7.85
N GLU A 111 0.99 -21.03 -7.49
CA GLU A 111 2.10 -20.88 -8.43
C GLU A 111 2.40 -22.20 -9.18
N GLU A 112 2.52 -23.31 -8.45
CA GLU A 112 2.72 -24.65 -9.04
C GLU A 112 1.60 -25.05 -10.02
N GLN A 113 0.37 -24.61 -9.77
CA GLN A 113 -0.79 -24.84 -10.63
C GLN A 113 -0.89 -23.88 -11.83
N GLY A 114 0.12 -23.02 -12.04
CA GLY A 114 0.14 -22.04 -13.13
C GLY A 114 -0.85 -20.88 -12.94
N LYS A 115 -1.26 -20.61 -11.70
CA LYS A 115 -2.18 -19.53 -11.31
C LYS A 115 -1.54 -18.64 -10.24
N PRO A 116 -0.36 -18.07 -10.47
CA PRO A 116 0.34 -17.29 -9.46
C PRO A 116 -0.49 -16.06 -9.07
N TYR A 117 -0.42 -15.72 -7.78
CA TYR A 117 -0.86 -14.41 -7.31
C TYR A 117 0.01 -13.30 -7.91
N TYR A 118 -0.44 -12.04 -7.81
CA TYR A 118 0.42 -10.91 -8.18
C TYR A 118 1.71 -10.95 -7.38
N ILE A 119 2.82 -10.61 -8.05
CA ILE A 119 4.18 -10.69 -7.52
C ILE A 119 4.39 -10.01 -6.16
N TRP A 120 3.57 -9.00 -5.81
CA TRP A 120 3.68 -8.29 -4.55
C TRP A 120 3.07 -9.05 -3.36
N ILE A 121 2.19 -10.03 -3.57
CA ILE A 121 1.56 -10.84 -2.52
C ILE A 121 2.59 -11.66 -1.71
N PRO A 122 3.45 -12.50 -2.32
CA PRO A 122 4.47 -13.22 -1.57
C PRO A 122 5.44 -12.27 -0.86
N TYR A 123 5.70 -11.09 -1.44
CA TYR A 123 6.59 -10.10 -0.83
C TYR A 123 6.04 -9.54 0.48
N ILE A 124 4.73 -9.22 0.51
CA ILE A 124 4.08 -8.77 1.75
C ILE A 124 4.12 -9.89 2.79
N LEU A 125 3.86 -11.14 2.40
CA LEU A 125 3.91 -12.28 3.32
C LEU A 125 5.30 -12.44 3.98
N GLU A 126 6.37 -12.42 3.18
CA GLU A 126 7.74 -12.53 3.67
C GLU A 126 8.09 -11.40 4.63
N LEU A 127 7.80 -10.15 4.26
CA LEU A 127 8.12 -8.98 5.09
C LEU A 127 7.31 -8.95 6.38
N MET A 128 6.00 -9.22 6.32
CA MET A 128 5.16 -9.29 7.51
C MET A 128 5.59 -10.41 8.45
N THR A 129 6.01 -11.56 7.91
CA THR A 129 6.57 -12.65 8.71
C THR A 129 7.86 -12.21 9.40
N ALA A 130 8.76 -11.54 8.67
CA ALA A 130 10.00 -11.01 9.22
C ALA A 130 9.77 -9.99 10.35
N TRP A 131 8.74 -9.15 10.24
CA TRP A 131 8.35 -8.24 11.32
C TRP A 131 7.95 -8.95 12.61
N ILE A 132 7.26 -10.08 12.51
CA ILE A 132 6.80 -10.87 13.66
C ILE A 132 7.94 -11.69 14.28
N THR A 133 8.78 -12.28 13.43
CA THR A 133 9.88 -13.15 13.88
C THR A 133 11.14 -12.37 14.24
N HIS A 134 11.22 -11.09 13.83
CA HIS A 134 12.45 -10.29 13.85
C HIS A 134 13.63 -10.99 13.14
N SER A 135 13.34 -11.85 12.16
CA SER A 135 14.35 -12.54 11.36
C SER A 135 14.15 -12.22 9.88
N THR A 136 15.26 -11.95 9.20
CA THR A 136 15.32 -11.68 7.77
C THR A 136 15.85 -12.87 6.97
N ASP A 137 16.08 -14.02 7.62
CA ASP A 137 16.75 -15.18 7.02
C ASP A 137 15.95 -15.78 5.86
N ASP A 138 14.61 -15.77 5.99
CA ASP A 138 13.68 -16.32 5.02
C ASP A 138 13.27 -15.31 3.93
N ILE A 139 13.84 -14.10 3.91
CA ILE A 139 13.56 -13.10 2.87
C ILE A 139 14.24 -13.54 1.57
N SER A 140 13.44 -13.70 0.52
CA SER A 140 13.88 -14.17 -0.78
C SER A 140 14.71 -13.12 -1.56
N GLU A 141 15.57 -13.60 -2.46
CA GLU A 141 16.40 -12.72 -3.32
C GLU A 141 15.57 -11.74 -4.19
N PRO A 142 14.41 -12.09 -4.76
CA PRO A 142 13.53 -11.13 -5.42
C PRO A 142 13.09 -9.98 -4.52
N VAL A 143 12.73 -10.26 -3.25
CA VAL A 143 12.37 -9.22 -2.27
C VAL A 143 13.57 -8.33 -1.98
N LYS A 144 14.75 -8.90 -1.69
CA LYS A 144 15.98 -8.12 -1.47
C LYS A 144 16.30 -7.20 -2.64
N LYS A 145 16.19 -7.69 -3.88
CA LYS A 145 16.40 -6.89 -5.10
C LYS A 145 15.38 -5.74 -5.23
N LYS A 146 14.13 -5.97 -4.83
CA LYS A 146 13.10 -4.92 -4.81
C LYS A 146 13.40 -3.85 -3.78
N ILE A 147 13.80 -4.24 -2.56
CA ILE A 147 14.25 -3.32 -1.50
C ILE A 147 15.43 -2.46 -2.00
N GLN A 148 16.41 -3.08 -2.67
CA GLN A 148 17.54 -2.35 -3.28
C GLN A 148 17.14 -1.38 -4.40
N HIS A 149 15.97 -1.53 -5.03
CA HIS A 149 15.48 -0.59 -6.03
C HIS A 149 14.73 0.59 -5.42
N LEU A 150 14.05 0.39 -4.27
CA LEU A 150 13.40 1.49 -3.54
C LEU A 150 14.40 2.60 -3.19
N SER A 151 15.64 2.21 -2.87
CA SER A 151 16.71 3.13 -2.49
C SER A 151 17.22 4.04 -3.60
N LYS A 152 16.86 3.77 -4.85
CA LYS A 152 17.35 4.47 -6.04
C LYS A 152 16.30 5.35 -6.73
N GLY A 153 15.05 5.29 -6.28
CA GLY A 153 13.92 5.91 -6.95
C GLY A 153 13.47 7.23 -6.30
N ASN A 154 13.07 8.21 -7.13
CA ASN A 154 12.35 9.42 -6.69
C ASN A 154 10.83 9.31 -6.88
N ASN A 155 10.29 8.09 -7.06
CA ASN A 155 8.87 7.88 -7.30
C ASN A 155 8.13 7.69 -5.97
N TRP A 156 7.78 8.78 -5.30
CA TRP A 156 7.12 8.72 -3.99
C TRP A 156 5.60 8.79 -4.13
N GLY A 157 4.92 7.83 -3.48
CA GLY A 157 3.46 7.71 -3.47
C GLY A 157 3.04 6.54 -2.59
N PHE A 158 1.73 6.39 -2.38
CA PHE A 158 1.13 5.43 -1.44
C PHE A 158 1.81 4.06 -1.42
N LEU A 159 1.89 3.37 -2.57
CA LEU A 159 2.47 2.03 -2.66
C LEU A 159 3.95 1.96 -2.26
N ASN A 160 4.72 3.01 -2.52
CA ASN A 160 6.13 3.05 -2.17
C ASN A 160 6.35 3.39 -0.70
N TYR A 161 5.47 4.18 -0.09
CA TYR A 161 5.49 4.39 1.36
C TYR A 161 5.16 3.10 2.11
N GLU A 162 4.05 2.43 1.75
CA GLU A 162 3.66 1.14 2.35
C GLU A 162 4.77 0.09 2.24
N TYR A 163 5.32 -0.08 1.04
CA TYR A 163 6.32 -1.11 0.80
C TYR A 163 7.67 -0.78 1.46
N LEU A 164 8.04 0.51 1.57
CA LEU A 164 9.23 0.93 2.29
C LEU A 164 9.10 0.65 3.79
N GLY A 165 7.94 0.96 4.39
CA GLY A 165 7.67 0.68 5.81
C GLY A 165 7.81 -0.81 6.12
N MET A 166 7.18 -1.67 5.32
CA MET A 166 7.34 -3.12 5.42
C MET A 166 8.80 -3.56 5.26
N ALA A 167 9.59 -2.89 4.41
CA ALA A 167 10.97 -3.23 4.15
C ALA A 167 11.95 -2.80 5.26
N PHE A 168 11.57 -1.92 6.20
CA PHE A 168 12.49 -1.43 7.23
C PHE A 168 13.12 -2.54 8.06
N ILE A 169 12.38 -3.62 8.38
CA ILE A 169 12.92 -4.77 9.12
C ILE A 169 14.16 -5.42 8.45
N ALA A 170 14.31 -5.26 7.14
CA ALA A 170 15.41 -5.81 6.35
C ALA A 170 16.52 -4.78 6.04
N LEU A 171 16.45 -3.59 6.64
CA LEU A 171 17.37 -2.49 6.39
C LEU A 171 18.21 -2.16 7.61
N THR A 172 19.37 -1.54 7.39
CA THR A 172 20.20 -1.02 8.48
C THR A 172 19.60 0.26 9.07
N PRO A 173 19.94 0.61 10.33
CA PRO A 173 19.52 1.86 10.94
C PRO A 173 19.78 3.11 10.09
N GLU A 174 20.97 3.19 9.48
CA GLU A 174 21.37 4.29 8.60
C GLU A 174 20.48 4.37 7.35
N GLN A 175 20.17 3.22 6.74
CA GLN A 175 19.29 3.15 5.59
C GLN A 175 17.86 3.60 5.93
N VAL A 176 17.32 3.16 7.07
CA VAL A 176 15.99 3.56 7.53
C VAL A 176 15.90 5.07 7.76
N LEU A 177 16.90 5.66 8.42
CA LEU A 177 16.98 7.12 8.61
C LEU A 177 17.01 7.86 7.26
N ASN A 178 17.90 7.46 6.35
CA ASN A 178 18.06 8.11 5.06
C ASN A 178 16.81 8.00 4.16
N PHE A 179 16.16 6.83 4.11
CA PHE A 179 14.95 6.66 3.30
C PHE A 179 13.75 7.39 3.88
N SER A 180 13.61 7.42 5.20
CA SER A 180 12.54 8.17 5.86
C SER A 180 12.69 9.67 5.59
N HIS A 181 13.91 10.20 5.76
CA HIS A 181 14.24 11.58 5.42
C HIS A 181 13.86 11.93 3.97
N THR A 182 14.27 11.09 3.02
CA THR A 182 13.98 11.30 1.59
C THR A 182 12.47 11.24 1.30
N ALA A 183 11.76 10.29 1.91
CA ALA A 183 10.31 10.15 1.78
C ALA A 183 9.58 11.40 2.30
N TYR A 184 9.98 11.92 3.46
CA TYR A 184 9.42 13.12 4.08
C TYR A 184 9.67 14.36 3.22
N GLN A 185 10.91 14.57 2.75
CA GLN A 185 11.24 15.67 1.85
C GLN A 185 10.42 15.63 0.56
N SER A 186 10.29 14.45 -0.05
CA SER A 186 9.48 14.33 -1.27
C SER A 186 8.00 14.56 -1.01
N TYR A 187 7.47 14.13 0.14
CA TYR A 187 6.09 14.40 0.50
C TYR A 187 5.85 15.91 0.60
N VAL A 188 6.71 16.63 1.33
CA VAL A 188 6.61 18.10 1.47
C VAL A 188 6.70 18.79 0.12
N LYS A 189 7.69 18.43 -0.72
CA LYS A 189 7.87 19.03 -2.03
C LYS A 189 6.66 18.82 -2.95
N ASN A 190 6.02 17.65 -2.88
CA ASN A 190 4.86 17.34 -3.71
C ASN A 190 3.54 17.85 -3.12
N SER A 191 3.49 18.22 -1.83
CA SER A 191 2.31 18.76 -1.16
C SER A 191 1.78 20.07 -1.78
N GLU A 192 2.65 20.84 -2.44
CA GLU A 192 2.27 22.05 -3.18
C GLU A 192 1.43 21.76 -4.44
N ASN A 193 1.47 20.52 -4.93
CA ASN A 193 0.71 20.03 -6.08
C ASN A 193 -0.27 18.92 -5.64
N ILE A 194 -1.30 19.31 -4.86
CA ILE A 194 -2.45 18.49 -4.39
C ILE A 194 -2.12 16.99 -4.23
N LEU A 195 -1.63 16.61 -3.05
CA LEU A 195 -1.50 15.20 -2.71
C LEU A 195 -2.87 14.56 -2.50
N SER A 196 -3.06 13.34 -3.00
CA SER A 196 -4.26 12.56 -2.72
C SER A 196 -4.29 12.14 -1.25
N TYR A 197 -5.50 12.00 -0.68
CA TYR A 197 -5.72 11.43 0.66
C TYR A 197 -4.94 10.12 0.87
N THR A 198 -4.90 9.26 -0.16
CA THR A 198 -4.14 8.00 -0.13
C THR A 198 -2.64 8.19 0.08
N ASN A 199 -2.03 9.23 -0.47
CA ASN A 199 -0.61 9.52 -0.22
C ASN A 199 -0.38 9.97 1.23
N THR A 200 -1.30 10.73 1.80
CA THR A 200 -1.24 11.13 3.22
C THR A 200 -1.38 9.93 4.15
N VAL A 201 -2.26 8.98 3.83
CA VAL A 201 -2.37 7.71 4.57
C VAL A 201 -1.06 6.92 4.48
N GLY A 202 -0.50 6.75 3.28
CA GLY A 202 0.73 5.99 3.11
C GLY A 202 1.92 6.58 3.88
N ILE A 203 2.11 7.90 3.85
CA ILE A 203 3.20 8.52 4.60
C ILE A 203 2.97 8.46 6.12
N ALA A 204 1.72 8.51 6.58
CA ALA A 204 1.40 8.36 7.99
C ALA A 204 1.66 6.92 8.49
N ASN A 205 1.40 5.91 7.66
CA ASN A 205 1.77 4.52 7.94
C ASN A 205 3.30 4.36 8.01
N LEU A 206 4.04 4.93 7.04
CA LEU A 206 5.51 4.91 7.06
C LEU A 206 6.09 5.52 8.35
N VAL A 207 5.48 6.59 8.88
CA VAL A 207 5.87 7.17 10.17
C VAL A 207 5.72 6.16 11.31
N ILE A 208 4.63 5.40 11.35
CA ILE A 208 4.42 4.36 12.36
C ILE A 208 5.47 3.27 12.21
N ASP A 209 5.68 2.76 10.99
CA ASP A 209 6.66 1.70 10.73
C ASP A 209 8.08 2.14 11.10
N PHE A 210 8.43 3.41 10.85
CA PHE A 210 9.69 3.99 11.32
C PHE A 210 9.80 3.96 12.85
N LEU A 211 8.77 4.39 13.57
CA LEU A 211 8.80 4.45 15.03
C LEU A 211 8.85 3.05 15.66
N MET A 212 8.13 2.09 15.06
CA MET A 212 8.23 0.67 15.41
C MET A 212 9.66 0.16 15.25
N TYR A 213 10.25 0.39 14.07
CA TYR A 213 11.63 -0.01 13.78
C TYR A 213 12.63 0.65 14.76
N ALA A 214 12.51 1.96 14.95
CA ALA A 214 13.36 2.77 15.80
C ALA A 214 13.36 2.26 17.25
N TYR A 215 12.18 1.89 17.76
CA TYR A 215 12.04 1.34 19.09
C TYR A 215 12.73 -0.03 19.23
N ILE A 216 12.49 -0.95 18.28
CA ILE A 216 13.15 -2.29 18.26
C ILE A 216 14.67 -2.16 18.23
N HIS A 217 15.18 -1.18 17.48
CA HIS A 217 16.61 -0.96 17.28
C HIS A 217 17.23 0.03 18.29
N ASN A 218 16.52 0.34 19.38
CA ASN A 218 16.98 1.18 20.48
C ASN A 218 17.48 2.58 20.03
N PHE A 219 16.78 3.19 19.07
CA PHE A 219 17.06 4.57 18.71
C PHE A 219 16.80 5.49 19.90
N ASN A 220 17.58 6.55 20.01
CA ASN A 220 17.28 7.60 20.98
C ASN A 220 16.23 8.58 20.42
N LYS A 221 15.72 9.45 21.30
CA LYS A 221 14.73 10.47 20.93
C LYS A 221 15.22 11.44 19.85
N GLU A 222 16.51 11.76 19.83
CA GLU A 222 17.11 12.69 18.86
C GLU A 222 17.01 12.14 17.44
N LEU A 223 17.27 10.84 17.25
CA LEU A 223 17.12 10.15 15.95
C LEU A 223 15.67 10.09 15.47
N CYS A 224 14.69 10.22 16.37
CA CYS A 224 13.26 10.24 16.04
C CYS A 224 12.69 11.65 15.87
N ALA A 225 13.47 12.70 16.17
CA ALA A 225 12.97 14.07 16.26
C ALA A 225 12.39 14.59 14.92
N GLU A 226 13.06 14.27 13.81
CA GLU A 226 12.56 14.62 12.47
C GLU A 226 11.20 13.98 12.21
N THR A 227 11.04 12.69 12.49
CA THR A 227 9.80 11.96 12.27
C THR A 227 8.63 12.54 13.05
N PHE A 228 8.83 12.89 14.32
CA PHE A 228 7.80 13.55 15.13
C PHE A 228 7.44 14.93 14.58
N ALA A 229 8.44 15.75 14.25
CA ALA A 229 8.22 17.08 13.70
C ALA A 229 7.51 17.03 12.34
N PHE A 230 7.89 16.08 11.49
CA PHE A 230 7.24 15.84 10.20
C PHE A 230 5.77 15.49 10.40
N PHE A 231 5.46 14.54 11.29
CA PHE A 231 4.10 14.08 11.52
C PHE A 231 3.20 15.20 12.07
N ASP A 232 3.68 15.94 13.08
CA ASP A 232 2.93 17.03 13.71
C ASP A 232 2.63 18.17 12.73
N LYS A 233 3.55 18.46 11.80
CA LYS A 233 3.42 19.53 10.81
C LYS A 233 2.57 19.15 9.60
N ASN A 234 2.71 17.93 9.09
CA ASN A 234 2.23 17.57 7.75
C ASN A 234 1.00 16.67 7.74
N ILE A 235 0.71 15.94 8.83
CA ILE A 235 -0.48 15.10 8.89
C ILE A 235 -1.66 15.94 9.42
N PRO A 236 -2.81 15.97 8.73
CA PRO A 236 -3.92 16.86 9.08
C PRO A 236 -4.66 16.39 10.34
N TYR A 237 -5.25 17.34 11.07
CA TYR A 237 -6.04 17.08 12.28
C TYR A 237 -7.48 16.67 11.92
N GLU A 238 -7.60 15.55 11.22
CA GLU A 238 -8.87 14.96 10.80
C GLU A 238 -9.12 13.64 11.56
N ALA A 239 -10.40 13.28 11.72
CA ALA A 239 -10.80 12.03 12.39
C ALA A 239 -10.20 10.78 11.73
N SER A 240 -9.98 10.82 10.41
CA SER A 240 -9.33 9.79 9.60
C SER A 240 -7.92 9.42 10.07
N PHE A 241 -7.20 10.34 10.72
CA PHE A 241 -5.82 10.13 11.21
C PHE A 241 -5.75 9.99 12.74
N TYR A 242 -6.90 9.87 13.43
CA TYR A 242 -6.92 9.75 14.88
C TYR A 242 -6.10 8.55 15.36
N GLN A 243 -6.26 7.39 14.72
CA GLN A 243 -5.51 6.17 15.04
C GLN A 243 -4.00 6.38 14.92
N HIS A 244 -3.52 6.97 13.82
CA HIS A 244 -2.10 7.28 13.66
C HIS A 244 -1.58 8.18 14.78
N ARG A 245 -2.37 9.18 15.18
CA ARG A 245 -2.00 10.09 16.28
C ARG A 245 -1.88 9.37 17.61
N VAL A 246 -2.77 8.43 17.92
CA VAL A 246 -2.69 7.63 19.15
C VAL A 246 -1.38 6.82 19.17
N ILE A 247 -1.05 6.16 18.06
CA ILE A 247 0.17 5.33 17.94
C ILE A 247 1.43 6.19 18.02
N VAL A 248 1.49 7.31 17.30
CA VAL A 248 2.63 8.23 17.36
C VAL A 248 2.82 8.80 18.77
N ARG A 249 1.72 9.09 19.49
CA ARG A 249 1.79 9.55 20.88
C ARG A 249 2.31 8.47 21.82
N LEU A 250 1.88 7.21 21.66
CA LEU A 250 2.46 6.08 22.38
C LEU A 250 3.98 6.02 22.20
N TYR A 251 4.46 6.03 20.95
CA TYR A 251 5.90 6.00 20.67
C TYR A 251 6.64 7.20 21.25
N LYS A 252 6.07 8.41 21.14
CA LYS A 252 6.64 9.60 21.78
C LYS A 252 6.79 9.40 23.30
N THR A 253 5.77 8.87 23.96
CA THR A 253 5.81 8.60 25.41
C THR A 253 6.80 7.51 25.79
N LEU A 254 7.01 6.52 24.92
CA LEU A 254 8.03 5.50 25.10
C LEU A 254 9.44 6.10 25.08
N PHE A 255 9.74 6.95 24.10
CA PHE A 255 11.04 7.64 24.04
C PHE A 255 11.22 8.68 25.15
N ASP A 256 10.12 9.20 25.71
CA ASP A 256 10.12 10.10 26.87
C ASP A 256 10.22 9.36 28.21
N ASN A 257 10.12 8.03 28.22
CA ASN A 257 10.04 7.19 29.42
C ASN A 257 8.89 7.59 30.38
N ASP A 258 7.77 8.06 29.83
CA ASP A 258 6.57 8.45 30.58
C ASP A 258 5.67 7.23 30.81
N THR A 259 5.96 6.47 31.88
CA THR A 259 5.32 5.18 32.16
C THR A 259 3.80 5.28 32.32
N GLU A 260 3.29 6.33 32.96
CA GLU A 260 1.85 6.54 33.15
C GLU A 260 1.12 6.68 31.81
N LYS A 261 1.68 7.47 30.88
CA LYS A 261 1.08 7.64 29.55
C LYS A 261 1.27 6.41 28.68
N VAL A 262 2.38 5.69 28.79
CA VAL A 262 2.59 4.41 28.11
C VAL A 262 1.48 3.43 28.51
N ASP A 263 1.19 3.30 29.81
CA ASP A 263 0.12 2.42 30.31
C ASP A 263 -1.27 2.85 29.85
N PHE A 264 -1.52 4.16 29.73
CA PHE A 264 -2.77 4.68 29.19
C PHE A 264 -2.96 4.30 27.72
N TYR A 265 -1.99 4.62 26.86
CA TYR A 265 -2.11 4.34 25.42
C TYR A 265 -2.09 2.84 25.12
N THR A 266 -1.30 2.05 25.86
CA THR A 266 -1.27 0.59 25.71
C THR A 266 -2.64 0.00 26.01
N ARG A 267 -3.27 0.34 27.15
CA ARG A 267 -4.62 -0.16 27.48
C ARG A 267 -5.67 0.23 26.45
N LEU A 268 -5.65 1.48 25.98
CA LEU A 268 -6.58 1.94 24.95
C LEU A 268 -6.50 1.06 23.70
N LEU A 269 -5.27 0.79 23.23
CA LEU A 269 -5.03 -0.01 22.04
C LEU A 269 -5.34 -1.50 22.25
N GLU A 270 -5.12 -2.03 23.46
CA GLU A 270 -5.52 -3.39 23.84
C GLU A 270 -7.05 -3.56 23.86
N GLU A 271 -7.79 -2.62 24.46
CA GLU A 271 -9.26 -2.65 24.52
C GLU A 271 -9.90 -2.64 23.12
N ASP A 272 -9.28 -1.93 22.18
CA ASP A 272 -9.70 -1.87 20.77
C ASP A 272 -9.20 -3.05 19.91
N ASN A 273 -8.48 -4.02 20.51
CA ASN A 273 -7.79 -5.12 19.82
C ASN A 273 -6.79 -4.66 18.73
N PHE A 274 -6.21 -3.46 18.89
CA PHE A 274 -5.21 -2.92 17.98
C PHE A 274 -3.79 -3.10 18.53
N THR A 275 -3.37 -4.37 18.67
CA THR A 275 -2.14 -4.73 19.39
C THR A 275 -0.87 -4.77 18.54
N PHE A 276 -0.97 -4.67 17.21
CA PHE A 276 0.19 -4.79 16.30
C PHE A 276 1.33 -3.80 16.63
N CYS A 277 0.99 -2.55 16.95
CA CYS A 277 1.98 -1.53 17.34
C CYS A 277 2.47 -1.65 18.80
N LEU A 278 1.89 -2.55 19.59
CA LEU A 278 2.27 -2.78 20.99
C LEU A 278 3.30 -3.89 21.16
N GLU A 279 3.59 -4.65 20.11
CA GLU A 279 4.33 -5.92 20.21
C GLU A 279 5.76 -5.79 20.77
N ASN A 280 6.36 -4.60 20.65
CA ASN A 280 7.70 -4.31 21.16
C ASN A 280 7.66 -3.43 22.41
N VAL A 281 6.49 -2.99 22.85
CA VAL A 281 6.32 -2.14 24.01
C VAL A 281 6.41 -3.01 25.26
N PRO A 282 7.32 -2.73 26.21
CA PRO A 282 7.37 -3.45 27.46
C PRO A 282 6.07 -3.20 28.22
N VAL A 283 5.20 -4.21 28.26
CA VAL A 283 3.99 -4.17 29.08
C VAL A 283 4.43 -4.11 30.54
N ALA A 284 4.02 -3.09 31.27
CA ALA A 284 4.18 -3.06 32.71
C ALA A 284 3.51 -4.32 33.27
N LYS A 285 4.31 -5.26 33.78
CA LYS A 285 3.77 -6.40 34.52
C LYS A 285 2.93 -5.79 35.64
N LYS A 286 1.62 -6.03 35.62
CA LYS A 286 0.79 -5.79 36.80
C LYS A 286 1.41 -6.63 37.92
N ASP A 287 2.13 -5.98 38.82
CA ASP A 287 2.35 -6.56 40.14
C ASP A 287 0.96 -6.89 40.68
N GLY A 288 0.72 -8.19 40.80
CA GLY A 288 -0.47 -8.74 41.43
C GLY A 288 -0.44 -8.38 42.90
N SER A 289 -0.76 -7.14 43.22
CA SER A 289 -0.88 -6.66 44.58
C SER A 289 -1.81 -5.47 44.64
N HIS A 290 -3.10 -5.68 44.37
CA HIS A 290 -4.14 -4.98 45.13
C HIS A 290 -5.34 -5.91 45.30
N ALA A 291 -5.60 -6.18 46.58
CA ALA A 291 -6.59 -7.08 47.13
C ALA A 291 -8.03 -6.69 46.77
N HIS A 292 -8.89 -7.71 46.68
CA HIS A 292 -9.93 -7.94 47.68
C HIS A 292 -10.23 -9.43 47.82
#